data_AF-A0A1R0L263-F1
#
_entry.id   AF-A0A1R0L263-F1
#
_cell.length_a   1.000
_cell.length_b   1.000
_cell.length_c   1.000
_cell.angle_alpha   90.00
_cell.angle_beta   90.00
_cell.angle_gamma   90.00
#
_symmetry.space_group_name_H-M   'P 1'
#
loop_
_entity.id
_entity.type
_entity.pdbx_description
1 polymer ?
#
loop_
_entity_poly.entity_id
_entity_poly.type
_entity_poly.pdbx_seq_one_letter_code
_entity_poly.pdbx_strand_id
1 'polypeptide(L)'
;MLTVLAGALLLPLLMVGAIFLLIGLNTGSAPGPYTVVFARPGDECGATGHYLDASTGEPLRCMGPGLLRMSSIEFPGFSPEQNNEVRRWMSTLVEDGELSVFDHRAIQGRIEGIAAELPPGTRVERESGTTEIWIGAGLTGAGLLLGSGFAWRWFQNYRNGFPH
;
A
#
# COMPACT_ATOMS: atom_id res chain seq x y z
N MET A 1 -8.85 -6.38 40.61
CA MET A 1 -9.20 -7.07 39.35
C MET A 1 -9.28 -6.12 38.15
N LEU A 2 -10.12 -5.07 38.18
CA LEU A 2 -10.25 -4.11 37.05
C LEU A 2 -8.93 -3.45 36.61
N THR A 3 -8.05 -3.09 37.55
CA THR A 3 -6.74 -2.47 37.25
C THR A 3 -5.75 -3.44 36.61
N VAL A 4 -5.77 -4.71 37.01
CA VAL A 4 -4.92 -5.78 36.44
C VAL A 4 -5.38 -6.12 35.02
N LEU A 5 -6.70 -6.16 34.80
CA LEU A 5 -7.31 -6.33 33.48
C LEU A 5 -6.99 -5.16 32.53
N ALA A 6 -7.05 -3.91 33.03
CA ALA A 6 -6.69 -2.74 32.24
C ALA A 6 -5.20 -2.71 31.87
N GLY A 7 -4.32 -3.11 32.79
CA GLY A 7 -2.88 -3.26 32.51
C GLY A 7 -2.58 -4.38 31.52
N ALA A 8 -3.33 -5.48 31.56
CA ALA A 8 -3.16 -6.60 30.62
C ALA A 8 -3.62 -6.25 29.18
N LEU A 9 -4.59 -5.34 29.02
CA LEU A 9 -5.11 -4.92 27.71
C LEU A 9 -4.26 -3.84 27.03
N LEU A 10 -3.41 -3.15 27.78
CA LEU A 10 -2.54 -2.07 27.30
C LEU A 10 -1.59 -2.53 26.18
N LEU A 11 -0.83 -3.59 26.44
CA LEU A 11 0.15 -4.11 25.48
C LEU A 11 -0.51 -4.68 24.21
N PRO A 12 -1.58 -5.50 24.28
CA PRO A 12 -2.31 -5.95 23.11
C PRO A 12 -2.89 -4.79 22.28
N LEU A 13 -3.52 -3.80 22.92
CA LEU A 13 -4.12 -2.65 22.22
C LEU A 13 -3.06 -1.84 21.47
N LEU A 14 -1.92 -1.58 22.10
CA LEU A 14 -0.82 -0.86 21.46
C LEU A 14 -0.18 -1.67 20.33
N MET A 15 0.03 -2.97 20.51
CA MET A 15 0.58 -3.85 19.47
C MET A 15 -0.34 -3.92 18.25
N VAL A 16 -1.63 -4.17 18.46
CA VAL A 16 -2.61 -4.23 17.36
C VAL A 16 -2.74 -2.86 16.70
N GLY A 17 -2.82 -1.78 17.50
CA GLY A 17 -2.87 -0.41 16.98
C GLY A 17 -1.67 -0.06 16.10
N ALA A 18 -0.46 -0.40 16.53
CA ALA A 18 0.77 -0.20 15.77
C ALA A 18 0.79 -1.01 14.48
N ILE A 19 0.33 -2.27 14.49
CA ILE A 19 0.24 -3.11 13.29
C ILE A 19 -0.69 -2.47 12.25
N PHE A 20 -1.88 -2.04 12.66
CA PHE A 20 -2.83 -1.40 11.76
C PHE A 20 -2.31 -0.07 11.19
N LEU A 21 -1.60 0.72 12.01
CA LEU A 21 -0.93 1.94 11.53
C LEU A 21 0.13 1.61 10.48
N LEU A 22 0.99 0.61 10.73
CA LEU A 22 2.03 0.20 9.78
C LEU A 22 1.41 -0.30 8.47
N ILE A 23 0.36 -1.11 8.54
CA ILE A 23 -0.36 -1.59 7.36
C ILE A 23 -0.93 -0.40 6.59
N GLY A 24 -1.74 0.44 7.22
CA GLY A 24 -2.41 1.56 6.54
C GLY A 24 -1.44 2.58 5.93
N LEU A 25 -0.33 2.87 6.61
CA LEU A 25 0.74 3.72 6.05
C LEU A 25 1.40 3.07 4.82
N ASN A 26 1.52 1.75 4.80
CA ASN A 26 2.17 1.03 3.70
C ASN A 26 1.22 0.72 2.53
N THR A 27 -0.09 0.60 2.75
CA THR A 27 -1.10 0.43 1.69
C THR A 27 -1.05 1.58 0.67
N GLY A 28 -0.74 2.79 1.13
CA GLY A 28 -0.56 3.97 0.28
C GLY A 28 0.74 3.99 -0.55
N SER A 29 1.67 3.06 -0.31
CA SER A 29 3.01 3.03 -0.94
C SER A 29 3.12 1.99 -2.06
N ALA A 30 2.24 0.99 -2.09
CA ALA A 30 2.25 -0.05 -3.12
C ALA A 30 1.79 0.50 -4.48
N PRO A 31 2.29 0.01 -5.63
CA PRO A 31 1.80 0.45 -6.94
C PRO A 31 0.29 0.23 -7.08
N GLY A 32 -0.44 1.17 -7.69
CA GLY A 32 -1.88 1.08 -7.87
C GLY A 32 -2.28 0.13 -9.00
N PRO A 33 -3.59 -0.13 -9.19
CA PRO A 33 -4.10 -0.99 -10.26
C PRO A 33 -3.83 -0.44 -11.67
N TYR A 34 -3.50 0.85 -11.78
CA TYR A 34 -3.15 1.53 -13.03
C TYR A 34 -1.70 2.06 -13.02
N THR A 35 -0.87 1.60 -12.09
CA THR A 35 0.52 2.04 -11.99
C THR A 35 1.43 1.10 -12.75
N VAL A 36 2.23 1.67 -13.64
CA VAL A 36 3.32 0.96 -14.33
C VAL A 36 4.60 1.10 -13.53
N VAL A 37 5.39 0.04 -13.44
CA VAL A 37 6.70 0.04 -12.76
C VAL A 37 7.73 -0.52 -13.72
N PHE A 38 8.79 0.24 -13.98
CA PHE A 38 9.94 -0.27 -14.73
C PHE A 38 10.89 -0.96 -13.77
N ALA A 39 11.20 -2.21 -14.06
CA ALA A 39 12.08 -3.06 -13.27
C ALA A 39 12.95 -3.89 -14.21
N ARG A 40 13.95 -4.58 -13.65
CA ARG A 40 14.87 -5.44 -14.42
C ARG A 40 14.62 -6.92 -14.12
N PRO A 41 15.01 -7.83 -15.03
CA PRO A 41 14.97 -9.26 -14.76
C PRO A 41 15.72 -9.61 -13.48
N GLY A 42 15.04 -10.27 -12.55
CA GLY A 42 15.57 -10.61 -11.23
C GLY A 42 15.12 -9.69 -10.09
N ASP A 43 14.45 -8.58 -10.38
CA ASP A 43 13.87 -7.71 -9.36
C ASP A 43 12.60 -8.34 -8.74
N GLU A 44 12.34 -7.97 -7.48
CA GLU A 44 11.11 -8.33 -6.78
C GLU A 44 9.93 -7.48 -7.27
N CYS A 45 8.82 -8.13 -7.56
CA CYS A 45 7.57 -7.46 -7.88
C CYS A 45 6.65 -7.41 -6.66
N GLY A 46 6.05 -6.24 -6.43
CA GLY A 46 4.97 -6.11 -5.48
C GLY A 46 3.71 -6.89 -5.89
N ALA A 47 2.77 -7.00 -4.94
CA ALA A 47 1.49 -7.67 -5.15
C ALA A 47 0.60 -6.95 -6.18
N THR A 48 0.79 -5.65 -6.37
CA THR A 48 -0.02 -4.77 -7.22
C THR A 48 0.87 -3.98 -8.19
N GLY A 49 0.28 -3.44 -9.25
CA GLY A 49 0.98 -2.75 -10.35
C GLY A 49 1.32 -3.65 -11.54
N HIS A 50 1.66 -3.00 -12.65
CA HIS A 50 2.07 -3.60 -13.92
C HIS A 50 3.57 -3.40 -14.11
N TYR A 51 4.35 -4.48 -13.97
CA TYR A 51 5.80 -4.44 -14.05
C TYR A 51 6.27 -4.71 -15.48
N LEU A 52 7.21 -3.90 -15.95
CA LEU A 52 7.78 -3.96 -17.29
C LEU A 52 9.30 -4.02 -17.21
N ASP A 53 9.89 -4.75 -18.13
CA ASP A 53 11.34 -4.72 -18.33
C ASP A 53 11.73 -3.36 -18.92
N ALA A 54 12.58 -2.61 -18.23
CA ALA A 54 13.03 -1.30 -18.69
C ALA A 54 13.80 -1.35 -20.03
N SER A 55 14.38 -2.49 -20.38
CA SER A 55 15.21 -2.67 -21.58
C SER A 55 14.42 -3.09 -22.82
N THR A 56 13.31 -3.81 -22.64
CA THR A 56 12.50 -4.34 -23.75
C THR A 56 11.08 -3.77 -23.79
N GLY A 57 10.61 -3.16 -22.70
CA GLY A 57 9.22 -2.74 -22.51
C GLY A 57 8.21 -3.89 -22.45
N GLU A 58 8.69 -5.13 -22.44
CA GLU A 58 7.84 -6.31 -22.32
C GLU A 58 7.38 -6.52 -20.87
N PRO A 59 6.24 -7.23 -20.66
CA PRO A 59 5.81 -7.58 -19.32
C PRO A 59 6.87 -8.38 -18.57
N LEU A 60 7.29 -7.88 -17.41
CA LEU A 60 8.36 -8.50 -16.64
C LEU A 60 7.86 -9.80 -15.99
N ARG A 61 8.72 -10.82 -16.03
CA ARG A 61 8.61 -12.01 -15.17
C ARG A 61 9.46 -11.79 -13.92
N CYS A 62 8.83 -11.84 -12.77
CA CYS A 62 9.47 -11.50 -11.50
C CYS A 62 8.93 -12.36 -10.35
N MET A 63 9.69 -12.46 -9.27
CA MET A 63 9.19 -13.07 -8.04
C MET A 63 8.27 -12.08 -7.33
N GLY A 64 7.00 -12.45 -7.20
CA GLY A 64 6.06 -11.81 -6.30
C GLY A 64 6.13 -12.43 -4.91
N PRO A 65 5.33 -11.93 -3.93
CA PRO A 65 5.28 -12.49 -2.58
C PRO A 65 4.89 -13.98 -2.62
N GLY A 66 5.91 -14.85 -2.56
CA GLY A 66 5.79 -16.31 -2.50
C GLY A 66 5.60 -17.06 -3.82
N LEU A 67 5.43 -16.38 -4.97
CA LEU A 67 5.15 -17.03 -6.26
C LEU A 67 5.79 -16.29 -7.43
N LEU A 68 6.16 -17.03 -8.49
CA LEU A 68 6.53 -16.43 -9.78
C LEU A 68 5.30 -15.76 -10.39
N ARG A 69 5.39 -14.45 -10.64
CA ARG A 69 4.33 -13.65 -11.26
C ARG A 69 4.77 -13.26 -12.67
N MET A 70 3.90 -13.51 -13.63
CA MET A 70 3.98 -12.90 -14.95
C MET A 70 3.14 -11.62 -14.89
N SER A 71 3.79 -10.47 -15.08
CA SER A 71 3.07 -9.23 -15.32
C SER A 71 2.32 -9.32 -16.66
N SER A 72 1.13 -8.73 -16.75
CA SER A 72 0.40 -8.54 -18.01
C SER A 72 0.07 -7.06 -18.16
N ILE A 73 0.08 -6.55 -19.39
CA ILE A 73 -0.38 -5.19 -19.71
C ILE A 73 -1.86 -5.28 -20.07
N GLU A 74 -2.68 -5.53 -19.05
CA GLU A 74 -4.13 -5.52 -19.16
C GLU A 74 -4.67 -4.70 -18.00
N PHE A 75 -5.04 -3.46 -18.27
CA PHE A 75 -5.56 -2.56 -17.25
C PHE A 75 -7.05 -2.84 -17.02
N PRO A 76 -7.51 -2.88 -15.77
CA PRO A 76 -8.91 -3.18 -15.48
C PRO A 76 -9.83 -2.08 -16.02
N GLY A 77 -10.84 -2.48 -16.80
CA GLY A 77 -11.81 -1.58 -17.43
C GLY A 77 -11.38 -1.03 -18.79
N PHE A 78 -10.13 -1.24 -19.22
CA PHE A 78 -9.67 -0.78 -20.54
C PHE A 78 -10.20 -1.72 -21.64
N SER A 79 -10.55 -1.15 -22.79
CA SER A 79 -10.89 -1.94 -23.97
C SER A 79 -9.64 -2.65 -24.53
N PRO A 80 -9.79 -3.72 -25.32
CA PRO A 80 -8.68 -4.36 -26.02
C PRO A 80 -7.87 -3.38 -26.88
N GLU A 81 -8.54 -2.41 -27.52
CA GLU A 81 -7.92 -1.37 -28.34
C GLU A 81 -7.08 -0.42 -27.49
N GLN A 82 -7.59 0.01 -26.33
CA GLN A 82 -6.86 0.88 -25.39
C GLN A 82 -5.62 0.17 -24.82
N ASN A 83 -5.73 -1.11 -24.44
CA ASN A 83 -4.59 -1.90 -23.99
C ASN A 83 -3.54 -2.07 -25.10
N ASN A 84 -3.97 -2.29 -26.35
CA ASN A 84 -3.08 -2.37 -27.50
C ASN A 84 -2.42 -1.03 -27.85
N GLU A 85 -3.12 0.09 -27.68
CA GLU A 85 -2.56 1.42 -27.84
C GLU A 85 -1.43 1.67 -26.83
N VAL A 86 -1.69 1.38 -25.56
CA VAL A 86 -0.68 1.52 -24.49
C VAL A 86 0.53 0.63 -24.77
N ARG A 87 0.33 -0.64 -25.19
CA ARG A 87 1.42 -1.54 -25.57
C ARG A 87 2.25 -1.00 -26.73
N ARG A 88 1.59 -0.47 -27.77
CA ARG A 88 2.27 0.13 -28.93
C ARG A 88 3.10 1.35 -28.53
N TRP A 89 2.57 2.17 -27.65
CA TRP A 89 3.29 3.33 -27.12
C TRP A 89 4.53 2.93 -26.34
N MET A 90 4.42 1.91 -25.46
CA MET A 90 5.56 1.38 -24.72
C MET A 90 6.64 0.84 -25.68
N SER A 91 6.25 0.10 -26.72
CA SER A 91 7.22 -0.39 -27.71
C SER A 91 7.92 0.73 -28.47
N THR A 92 7.20 1.81 -28.83
CA THR A 92 7.82 2.97 -29.50
C THR A 92 8.83 3.67 -28.60
N LEU A 93 8.54 3.80 -27.30
CA LEU A 93 9.47 4.44 -26.35
C LEU A 93 10.73 3.60 -26.11
N VAL A 94 10.65 2.28 -26.21
CA VAL A 94 11.82 1.38 -26.16
C VAL A 94 12.67 1.47 -27.43
N GLU A 95 12.05 1.67 -28.58
CA GLU A 95 12.79 1.86 -29.85
C GLU A 95 13.70 3.10 -29.81
N ASP A 96 13.31 4.12 -29.04
CA ASP A 96 14.09 5.34 -28.81
C ASP A 96 15.23 5.16 -27.78
N GLY A 97 15.26 4.04 -27.04
CA GLY A 97 16.29 3.71 -26.04
C GLY A 97 15.75 2.93 -24.83
N GLU A 98 16.52 2.86 -23.75
CA GLU A 98 16.00 2.29 -22.49
C GLU A 98 14.89 3.18 -21.91
N LEU A 99 13.84 2.57 -21.35
CA LEU A 99 12.73 3.28 -20.73
C LEU A 99 13.24 4.13 -19.56
N SER A 100 13.12 5.45 -19.71
CA SER A 100 13.59 6.42 -18.73
C SER A 100 12.48 6.85 -17.76
N VAL A 101 12.88 7.59 -16.71
CA VAL A 101 11.92 8.22 -15.77
C VAL A 101 11.00 9.22 -16.46
N PHE A 102 11.42 9.82 -17.58
CA PHE A 102 10.57 10.73 -18.34
C PHE A 102 9.49 9.97 -19.11
N ASP A 103 9.85 8.83 -19.70
CA ASP A 103 8.92 7.94 -20.40
C ASP A 103 7.92 7.34 -19.41
N HIS A 104 8.36 7.05 -18.19
CA HIS A 104 7.50 6.61 -17.10
C HIS A 104 6.37 7.61 -16.83
N ARG A 105 6.69 8.90 -16.66
CA ARG A 105 5.67 9.93 -16.40
C ARG A 105 4.71 10.11 -17.57
N ALA A 106 5.22 10.05 -18.80
CA ALA A 106 4.38 10.18 -20.00
C ALA A 106 3.40 9.01 -20.13
N ILE A 107 3.88 7.77 -19.95
CA ILE A 107 3.05 6.56 -19.96
C ILE A 107 2.04 6.59 -18.81
N GLN A 108 2.50 6.90 -17.60
CA GLN A 108 1.66 6.94 -16.41
C GLN A 108 0.54 7.98 -16.56
N GLY A 109 0.86 9.18 -17.05
CA GLY A 109 -0.14 10.22 -17.31
C GLY A 109 -1.18 9.83 -18.36
N ARG A 110 -0.78 9.08 -19.39
CA ARG A 110 -1.73 8.57 -20.41
C ARG A 110 -2.66 7.52 -19.85
N ILE A 111 -2.12 6.55 -19.10
CA ILE A 111 -2.92 5.51 -18.44
C ILE A 111 -3.89 6.14 -17.46
N GLU A 112 -3.44 7.11 -16.67
CA GLU A 112 -4.31 7.84 -15.73
C GLU A 112 -5.40 8.65 -16.47
N GLY A 113 -5.09 9.22 -17.63
CA GLY A 113 -6.07 9.88 -18.50
C GLY A 113 -7.15 8.92 -18.98
N ILE A 114 -6.77 7.75 -19.51
CA ILE A 114 -7.74 6.72 -19.94
C ILE A 114 -8.55 6.21 -18.74
N ALA A 115 -7.89 5.98 -17.61
CA ALA A 115 -8.54 5.52 -16.38
C ALA A 115 -9.51 6.55 -15.79
N ALA A 116 -9.31 7.85 -16.04
CA ALA A 116 -10.21 8.91 -15.61
C ALA A 116 -11.47 9.01 -16.47
N GLU A 117 -11.41 8.58 -17.73
CA GLU A 117 -12.53 8.56 -18.67
C GLU A 117 -13.40 7.29 -18.54
N LEU A 118 -12.98 6.33 -17.71
CA LEU A 118 -13.71 5.09 -17.50
C LEU A 118 -15.12 5.33 -16.92
N PRO A 119 -16.14 4.56 -17.36
CA PRO A 119 -17.47 4.65 -16.79
C PRO A 119 -17.48 4.45 -15.27
N PRO A 120 -18.38 5.12 -14.53
CA PRO A 120 -18.50 4.94 -13.09
C PRO A 120 -18.75 3.47 -12.75
N GLY A 121 -18.00 2.93 -11.78
CA GLY A 121 -18.08 1.53 -11.35
C GLY A 121 -17.21 0.54 -12.12
N THR A 122 -16.53 0.97 -13.19
CA THR A 122 -15.54 0.12 -13.90
C THR A 122 -14.10 0.39 -13.46
N ARG A 123 -13.85 1.59 -12.92
CA ARG A 123 -12.55 2.00 -12.40
C ARG A 123 -12.26 1.27 -11.09
N VAL A 124 -11.13 0.57 -11.04
CA VAL A 124 -10.65 -0.03 -9.79
C VAL A 124 -9.96 1.05 -8.97
N GLU A 125 -10.53 1.39 -7.83
CA GLU A 125 -9.90 2.37 -6.94
C GLU A 125 -8.64 1.79 -6.31
N ARG A 126 -7.66 2.67 -6.07
CA ARG A 126 -6.50 2.34 -5.27
C ARG A 126 -6.98 2.04 -3.86
N GLU A 127 -6.52 0.92 -3.29
CA GLU A 127 -6.78 0.64 -1.88
C GLU A 127 -6.24 1.79 -1.03
N SER A 128 -7.13 2.34 -0.20
CA SER A 128 -6.80 3.43 0.70
C SER A 128 -6.58 2.85 2.09
N GLY A 129 -5.35 2.97 2.61
CA GLY A 129 -5.03 2.58 3.98
C GLY A 129 -5.69 3.44 5.07
N THR A 130 -6.60 4.34 4.70
CA THR A 130 -7.23 5.32 5.60
C THR A 130 -8.02 4.62 6.70
N THR A 131 -8.73 3.55 6.38
CA THR A 131 -9.52 2.78 7.36
C THR A 131 -8.61 2.15 8.41
N GLU A 132 -7.53 1.51 7.97
CA GLU A 132 -6.52 0.87 8.82
C GLU A 132 -5.81 1.92 9.69
N ILE A 133 -5.52 3.10 9.14
CA ILE A 133 -4.96 4.22 9.90
C ILE A 133 -5.94 4.65 11.01
N TRP A 134 -7.23 4.82 10.72
CA TRP A 134 -8.23 5.19 11.72
C TRP A 134 -8.38 4.14 12.83
N ILE A 135 -8.41 2.86 12.45
CA ILE A 135 -8.43 1.74 13.41
C ILE A 135 -7.18 1.77 14.28
N GLY A 136 -6.00 1.87 13.65
CA GLY A 136 -4.72 1.89 14.34
C GLY A 136 -4.58 3.08 15.28
N ALA A 137 -4.98 4.27 14.84
CA ALA A 137 -5.01 5.49 15.65
C ALA A 137 -5.97 5.36 16.83
N GLY A 138 -7.17 4.82 16.60
CA GLY A 138 -8.17 4.58 17.64
C GLY A 138 -7.68 3.63 18.73
N LEU A 139 -7.10 2.49 18.34
CA LEU A 139 -6.58 1.49 19.27
C LEU A 139 -5.36 2.00 20.05
N THR A 140 -4.44 2.69 19.37
CA THR A 140 -3.25 3.28 20.00
C THR A 140 -3.67 4.36 21.00
N GLY A 141 -4.61 5.23 20.61
CA GLY A 141 -5.16 6.26 21.49
C GLY A 141 -5.85 5.69 22.73
N ALA A 142 -6.68 4.66 22.55
CA ALA A 142 -7.32 3.96 23.67
C ALA A 142 -6.31 3.31 24.62
N GLY A 143 -5.26 2.68 24.06
CA GLY A 143 -4.16 2.12 24.83
C GLY A 143 -3.44 3.19 25.68
N LEU A 144 -3.08 4.33 25.09
CA LEU A 144 -2.43 5.43 25.80
C LEU A 144 -3.31 6.05 26.90
N LEU A 145 -4.62 6.17 26.66
CA LEU A 145 -5.58 6.65 27.67
C LEU A 145 -5.69 5.67 28.85
N LEU A 146 -5.73 4.36 28.59
CA LEU A 146 -5.70 3.35 29.65
C LEU A 146 -4.38 3.36 30.42
N GLY A 147 -3.25 3.51 29.73
CA GLY A 147 -1.93 3.59 30.35
C GLY A 147 -1.74 4.81 31.23
N SER A 148 -2.14 5.99 30.74
CA SER A 148 -2.08 7.23 31.52
C SER A 148 -2.99 7.19 32.75
N GLY A 149 -4.21 6.66 32.62
CA GLY A 149 -5.13 6.46 33.76
C GLY A 149 -4.58 5.47 34.79
N PHE A 150 -3.94 4.39 34.35
CA PHE A 150 -3.28 3.43 35.24
C PHE A 150 -2.07 4.06 35.95
N ALA A 151 -1.19 4.73 35.21
CA ALA A 151 0.00 5.40 35.76
C ALA A 151 -0.37 6.48 36.77
N TRP A 152 -1.40 7.29 36.49
CA TRP A 152 -1.93 8.29 37.41
C TRP A 152 -2.44 7.66 38.71
N ARG A 153 -3.23 6.59 38.60
CA ARG A 153 -3.79 5.88 39.77
C ARG A 153 -2.70 5.17 40.60
N TRP A 154 -1.70 4.58 39.93
CA TRP A 154 -0.52 4.02 40.59
C TRP A 154 0.25 5.09 41.36
N PHE A 155 0.53 6.23 40.72
CA PHE A 155 1.25 7.33 41.34
C PHE A 155 0.51 7.89 42.55
N GLN A 156 -0.82 8.03 42.48
CA GLN A 156 -1.65 8.41 43.63
C GLN A 156 -1.56 7.40 44.79
N ASN A 157 -1.64 6.09 44.50
CA ASN A 157 -1.51 5.06 45.54
C ASN A 157 -0.11 5.07 46.19
N TYR A 158 0.95 5.25 45.40
CA TYR A 158 2.32 5.36 45.90
C TYR A 158 2.49 6.58 46.81
N ARG A 159 1.89 7.72 46.45
CA ARG A 159 1.91 8.95 47.25
C ARG A 159 1.12 8.84 48.55
N ASN A 160 0.07 8.03 48.58
CA ASN A 160 -0.82 7.86 49.72
C ASN A 160 -0.38 6.74 50.69
N GLY A 161 0.79 6.14 50.49
CA GLY A 161 1.41 5.26 51.49
C GLY A 161 0.81 3.85 51.59
N PHE A 162 0.08 3.37 50.58
CA PHE A 162 -0.36 1.98 50.49
C PHE A 162 0.50 1.20 49.49
N PRO A 163 1.63 0.61 49.91
CA PRO A 163 2.31 -0.40 49.12
C PRO A 163 1.47 -1.69 49.20
N HIS A 164 0.95 -2.14 48.05
CA HIS A 164 0.55 -3.52 47.85
C HIS A 164 1.78 -4.33 47.41
#